data_AF-A0A1G8K029-F1
#
_entry.id   AF-A0A1G8K029-F1
#
_cell.length_a   1.000
_cell.length_b   1.000
_cell.length_c   1.000
_cell.angle_alpha   90.00
_cell.angle_beta   90.00
_cell.angle_gamma   90.00
#
_symmetry.space_group_name_H-M   'P 1'
#
loop_
_entity.id
_entity.type
_entity.pdbx_description
1 polymer ?
#
loop_
_entity_poly.entity_id
_entity_poly.type
_entity_poly.pdbx_seq_one_letter_code
_entity_poly.pdbx_strand_id
1 'polypeptide(L)'
;MQDTSLNSAPVKYNKPIIYFLLLWALLNAVQAFTLEIHADEAYYWVYSRFLDWGYYDHPPMVAVFIKAGYSLIHNEFGVRLFTVMSTTASLYLMWLMLKRYRVDAINFILVVSGIFVFHIYGFTTTPDAPLLFFTVLFLYFYQQYIEEDSLKLAIILGVVIACLLYSKYHGILLVAFTLVSNIKLLKRGSFYGIVLLALALYAPHILWQVNHDYPSISYHLSERSADDYQLDNTYLYPLGQLIMAGPLIGWFLFYKGFTTKIQDVFTRTLLVNSAGILAFFFLTSFKGEVQLHWTLIAYVPLSMLVLISFARPGGKPTWFNRLAVINLSLILLVRICIIWGPPLLLKIDAMKSFFGFKDWAHQIQKKAGNNYVIFYDGFQDPSKYNFYNNTTRGLAYDSRHYRRTQYDIWPIEDSIQHKKTYYVLDVWLPGVTTDSINVFAGKWYGGWVDDTRTYQRVEFETLAPKEAVSPGQKIDFDLTVKNPYPFAIDFSNKNQKHPVFFEACFFKKTDQITNQKADDSFHNIALKPGESTHFKFNVTAPEQPGRYQLIFSLRTEPFFGGRNSKSINITVK
;
A
#
# COMPACT_ATOMS: atom_id res chain seq x y z
N MET A 1 44.64 -8.87 -17.11
CA MET A 1 43.94 -9.85 -16.27
C MET A 1 44.18 -9.46 -14.83
N GLN A 2 43.22 -8.78 -14.21
CA GLN A 2 43.19 -8.57 -12.77
C GLN A 2 42.48 -9.77 -12.17
N ASP A 3 43.11 -10.39 -11.17
CA ASP A 3 42.58 -11.52 -10.42
C ASP A 3 41.27 -11.11 -9.73
N THR A 4 40.15 -11.54 -10.33
CA THR A 4 38.76 -11.36 -9.86
C THR A 4 38.25 -12.60 -9.14
N SER A 5 39.15 -13.36 -8.49
CA SER A 5 38.70 -14.39 -7.56
C SER A 5 38.06 -13.72 -6.34
N LEU A 6 36.84 -14.15 -5.99
CA LEU A 6 36.01 -13.71 -4.86
C LEU A 6 36.65 -13.95 -3.47
N ASN A 7 37.96 -14.25 -3.40
CA ASN A 7 38.69 -14.61 -2.19
C ASN A 7 40.15 -14.13 -2.24
N SER A 8 40.47 -12.89 -1.85
CA SER A 8 41.86 -12.52 -1.48
C SER A 8 42.03 -11.14 -0.82
N ALA A 9 41.11 -10.73 0.06
CA ALA A 9 41.48 -9.81 1.14
C ALA A 9 40.60 -10.04 2.37
N PRO A 10 41.15 -10.52 3.50
CA PRO A 10 40.36 -10.63 4.72
C PRO A 10 40.00 -9.21 5.18
N VAL A 11 38.73 -8.82 5.05
CA VAL A 11 38.22 -7.65 5.76
C VAL A 11 38.42 -7.92 7.24
N LYS A 12 39.26 -7.09 7.86
CA LYS A 12 39.98 -7.46 9.09
C LYS A 12 39.06 -7.79 10.27
N TYR A 13 37.79 -7.37 10.29
CA TYR A 13 36.81 -7.81 11.30
C TYR A 13 35.35 -7.74 10.80
N ASN A 14 34.68 -8.88 10.57
CA ASN A 14 33.22 -8.94 10.40
C ASN A 14 32.45 -8.79 11.73
N LYS A 15 33.14 -8.88 12.88
CA LYS A 15 32.52 -8.86 14.22
C LYS A 15 31.65 -7.60 14.48
N PRO A 16 32.10 -6.36 14.17
CA PRO A 16 31.27 -5.17 14.37
C PRO A 16 29.97 -5.22 13.58
N ILE A 17 30.00 -5.77 12.36
CA ILE A 17 28.82 -5.93 11.52
C ILE A 17 27.86 -6.96 12.11
N ILE A 18 28.35 -8.08 12.62
CA ILE A 18 27.49 -9.07 13.28
C ILE A 18 26.80 -8.46 14.50
N TYR A 19 27.52 -7.75 15.36
CA TYR A 19 26.92 -7.08 16.51
C TYR A 19 25.92 -5.99 16.09
N PHE A 20 26.23 -5.22 15.05
CA PHE A 20 25.30 -4.24 14.49
C PHE A 20 24.02 -4.90 13.98
N LEU A 21 24.12 -5.99 13.23
CA LEU A 21 22.95 -6.70 12.70
C LEU A 21 22.10 -7.32 13.81
N LEU A 22 22.73 -7.88 14.86
CA LEU A 22 22.03 -8.38 16.04
C LEU A 22 21.32 -7.24 16.78
N LEU A 23 21.97 -6.10 16.96
CA LEU A 23 21.37 -4.93 17.58
C LEU A 23 20.23 -4.34 16.72
N TRP A 24 20.41 -4.28 15.40
CA TRP A 24 19.39 -3.84 14.45
C TRP A 24 18.14 -4.71 14.54
N ALA A 25 18.33 -6.04 14.47
CA ALA A 25 17.26 -7.01 14.61
C ALA A 25 16.56 -6.87 15.97
N LEU A 26 17.32 -6.75 17.06
CA LEU A 26 16.78 -6.58 18.41
C LEU A 26 15.97 -5.29 18.54
N LEU A 27 16.48 -4.15 18.07
CA LEU A 27 15.78 -2.86 18.14
C LEU A 27 14.47 -2.89 17.34
N ASN A 28 14.48 -3.49 16.14
CA ASN A 28 13.27 -3.63 15.34
C ASN A 28 12.30 -4.65 15.96
N ALA A 29 12.79 -5.73 16.56
CA ALA A 29 11.96 -6.71 17.27
C ALA A 29 11.28 -6.08 18.49
N VAL A 30 11.99 -5.27 19.27
CA VAL A 30 11.42 -4.53 20.41
C VAL A 30 10.28 -3.64 19.94
N GLN A 31 10.47 -2.84 18.88
CA GLN A 31 9.38 -2.01 18.34
C GLN A 31 8.22 -2.82 17.77
N ALA A 32 8.53 -3.88 17.03
CA ALA A 32 7.52 -4.75 16.46
C ALA A 32 6.65 -5.42 17.53
N PHE A 33 7.21 -5.67 18.72
CA PHE A 33 6.50 -6.26 19.85
C PHE A 33 5.74 -5.24 20.70
N THR A 34 6.24 -4.00 20.84
CA THR A 34 5.64 -3.01 21.75
C THR A 34 4.52 -2.18 21.13
N LEU A 35 4.52 -1.98 19.81
CA LEU A 35 3.51 -1.17 19.15
C LEU A 35 2.27 -1.98 18.79
N GLU A 36 1.09 -1.39 18.97
CA GLU A 36 -0.16 -1.93 18.42
C GLU A 36 -0.10 -2.01 16.89
N ILE A 37 -1.04 -2.72 16.27
CA ILE A 37 -1.07 -2.92 14.82
C ILE A 37 -1.39 -1.60 14.10
N HIS A 38 -0.60 -1.24 13.09
CA HIS A 38 -0.95 -0.12 12.21
C HIS A 38 -2.15 -0.50 11.33
N ALA A 39 -2.91 0.48 10.86
CA ALA A 39 -4.10 0.22 10.04
C ALA A 39 -3.79 -0.57 8.76
N ASP A 40 -2.75 -0.17 8.02
CA ASP A 40 -2.29 -0.88 6.83
C ASP A 40 -1.82 -2.31 7.15
N GLU A 41 -1.11 -2.51 8.27
CA GLU A 41 -0.65 -3.85 8.68
C GLU A 41 -1.83 -4.76 9.02
N ALA A 42 -2.85 -4.22 9.70
CA ALA A 42 -4.07 -4.95 9.99
C ALA A 42 -4.80 -5.33 8.69
N TYR A 43 -4.83 -4.44 7.71
CA TYR A 43 -5.46 -4.69 6.41
C TYR A 43 -4.73 -5.78 5.62
N TYR A 44 -3.40 -5.72 5.55
CA TYR A 44 -2.60 -6.78 4.95
C TYR A 44 -2.61 -8.09 5.78
N TRP A 45 -2.90 -8.02 7.07
CA TRP A 45 -3.21 -9.21 7.85
C TRP A 45 -4.51 -9.86 7.38
N VAL A 46 -5.55 -9.08 7.05
CA VAL A 46 -6.77 -9.64 6.42
C VAL A 46 -6.45 -10.23 5.04
N TYR A 47 -5.55 -9.63 4.26
CA TYR A 47 -5.06 -10.23 3.01
C TYR A 47 -4.50 -11.64 3.26
N SER A 48 -3.72 -11.82 4.34
CA SER A 48 -3.18 -13.13 4.71
C SER A 48 -4.24 -14.18 5.11
N ARG A 49 -5.47 -13.75 5.41
CA ARG A 49 -6.63 -14.62 5.65
C ARG A 49 -7.29 -15.07 4.34
N PHE A 50 -7.24 -14.23 3.32
CA PHE A 50 -7.81 -14.46 1.99
C PHE A 50 -6.71 -14.40 0.92
N LEU A 51 -5.78 -15.36 0.97
CA LEU A 51 -4.65 -15.38 0.03
C LEU A 51 -5.14 -15.51 -1.40
N ASP A 52 -4.73 -14.57 -2.22
CA ASP A 52 -4.98 -14.56 -3.66
C ASP A 52 -3.74 -14.04 -4.42
N TRP A 53 -3.79 -14.08 -5.76
CA TRP A 53 -2.71 -13.64 -6.63
C TRP A 53 -2.58 -12.12 -6.75
N GLY A 54 -3.55 -11.36 -6.27
CA GLY A 54 -3.53 -9.90 -6.19
C GLY A 54 -4.60 -9.38 -5.24
N TYR A 55 -4.55 -8.08 -4.98
CA TYR A 55 -5.51 -7.34 -4.19
C TYR A 55 -5.74 -5.96 -4.80
N TYR A 56 -6.67 -5.20 -4.25
CA TYR A 56 -7.17 -3.93 -4.75
C TYR A 56 -6.04 -2.99 -5.13
N ASP A 57 -5.12 -2.73 -4.21
CA ASP A 57 -4.05 -1.76 -4.36
C ASP A 57 -2.66 -2.38 -4.59
N HIS A 58 -2.46 -3.65 -4.22
CA HIS A 58 -1.14 -4.26 -4.15
C HIS A 58 -1.08 -5.73 -4.60
N PRO A 59 0.08 -6.17 -5.14
CA PRO A 59 0.38 -7.60 -5.32
C PRO A 59 0.58 -8.33 -3.97
N PRO A 60 0.68 -9.67 -3.96
CA PRO A 60 0.38 -10.48 -2.78
C PRO A 60 1.54 -10.74 -1.80
N MET A 61 2.77 -10.32 -2.10
CA MET A 61 3.92 -10.72 -1.27
C MET A 61 3.84 -10.21 0.18
N VAL A 62 3.21 -9.05 0.43
CA VAL A 62 2.98 -8.57 1.80
C VAL A 62 2.12 -9.54 2.60
N ALA A 63 1.07 -10.09 1.98
CA ALA A 63 0.19 -11.07 2.61
C ALA A 63 0.93 -12.38 2.91
N VAL A 64 1.85 -12.80 2.04
CA VAL A 64 2.71 -13.98 2.24
C VAL A 64 3.67 -13.77 3.39
N PHE A 65 4.33 -12.60 3.47
CA PHE A 65 5.22 -12.24 4.59
C PHE A 65 4.48 -12.30 5.93
N ILE A 66 3.30 -11.68 5.98
CA ILE A 66 2.47 -11.67 7.18
C ILE A 66 1.99 -13.09 7.52
N LYS A 67 1.52 -13.87 6.53
CA LYS A 67 1.08 -15.26 6.75
C LYS A 67 2.18 -16.11 7.36
N ALA A 68 3.39 -16.01 6.82
CA ALA A 68 4.53 -16.80 7.27
C ALA A 68 4.89 -16.47 8.73
N GLY A 69 5.00 -15.18 9.07
CA GLY A 69 5.32 -14.78 10.45
C GLY A 69 4.18 -15.07 11.43
N TYR A 70 2.94 -14.76 11.05
CA TYR A 70 1.78 -14.94 11.90
C TYR A 70 1.43 -16.42 12.13
N SER A 71 1.84 -17.34 11.23
CA SER A 71 1.72 -18.79 11.46
C SER A 71 2.60 -19.32 12.59
N LEU A 72 3.63 -18.56 12.98
CA LEU A 72 4.54 -18.90 14.07
C LEU A 72 4.14 -18.21 15.37
N ILE A 73 3.73 -16.94 15.30
CA ILE A 73 3.40 -16.11 16.45
C ILE A 73 2.12 -15.32 16.17
N HIS A 74 1.04 -15.57 16.90
CA HIS A 74 -0.27 -14.97 16.64
C HIS A 74 -0.47 -13.62 17.36
N ASN A 75 0.40 -12.64 17.09
CA ASN A 75 0.32 -11.26 17.62
C ASN A 75 0.96 -10.24 16.65
N GLU A 76 1.11 -8.99 17.08
CA GLU A 76 1.71 -7.90 16.30
C GLU A 76 3.14 -8.23 15.84
N PHE A 77 3.93 -8.86 16.70
CA PHE A 77 5.28 -9.27 16.36
C PHE A 77 5.29 -10.33 15.26
N GLY A 78 4.35 -11.28 15.27
CA GLY A 78 4.22 -12.26 14.18
C GLY A 78 3.93 -11.64 12.83
N VAL A 79 3.10 -10.61 12.75
CA VAL A 79 2.87 -9.84 11.52
C VAL A 79 4.17 -9.25 10.99
N ARG A 80 5.06 -8.83 11.89
CA ARG A 80 6.29 -8.09 11.61
C ARG A 80 7.56 -8.94 11.55
N LEU A 81 7.49 -10.21 11.92
CA LEU A 81 8.64 -11.09 12.09
C LEU A 81 9.50 -11.19 10.81
N PHE A 82 8.85 -11.46 9.67
CA PHE A 82 9.56 -11.58 8.40
C PHE A 82 10.12 -10.25 7.90
N THR A 83 9.51 -9.11 8.25
CA THR A 83 10.07 -7.77 7.99
C THR A 83 11.35 -7.54 8.79
N VAL A 84 11.38 -7.89 10.08
CA VAL A 84 12.58 -7.76 10.92
C VAL A 84 13.72 -8.66 10.38
N MET A 85 13.38 -9.89 9.98
CA MET A 85 14.36 -10.82 9.40
C MET A 85 14.86 -10.35 8.04
N SER A 86 13.96 -9.97 7.13
CA SER A 86 14.31 -9.61 5.76
C SER A 86 15.11 -8.31 5.71
N THR A 87 14.80 -7.33 6.55
CA THR A 87 15.57 -6.08 6.65
C THR A 87 16.97 -6.34 7.18
N THR A 88 17.12 -7.18 8.21
CA THR A 88 18.43 -7.59 8.73
C THR A 88 19.25 -8.34 7.69
N ALA A 89 18.63 -9.28 6.97
CA ALA A 89 19.27 -10.01 5.87
C ALA A 89 19.67 -9.06 4.72
N SER A 90 18.85 -8.06 4.41
CA SER A 90 19.15 -7.03 3.41
C SER A 90 20.42 -6.26 3.78
N LEU A 91 20.54 -5.80 5.03
CA LEU A 91 21.74 -5.10 5.48
C LEU A 91 22.99 -5.99 5.41
N TYR A 92 22.86 -7.28 5.71
CA TYR A 92 23.96 -8.23 5.54
C TYR A 92 24.38 -8.39 4.07
N LEU A 93 23.43 -8.56 3.15
CA LEU A 93 23.70 -8.65 1.72
C LEU A 93 24.34 -7.37 1.16
N MET A 94 23.87 -6.19 1.61
CA MET A 94 24.50 -4.91 1.29
C MET A 94 25.96 -4.87 1.76
N TRP A 95 26.25 -5.33 2.98
CA TRP A 95 27.62 -5.44 3.49
C TRP A 95 28.48 -6.35 2.60
N LEU A 96 27.95 -7.52 2.18
CA LEU A 96 28.66 -8.43 1.29
C LEU A 96 29.03 -7.79 -0.05
N MET A 97 28.09 -7.09 -0.69
CA MET A 97 28.33 -6.40 -1.96
C MET A 97 29.43 -5.32 -1.87
N LEU A 98 29.58 -4.72 -0.69
CA LEU A 98 30.50 -3.60 -0.45
C LEU A 98 31.93 -4.04 -0.09
N LYS A 99 32.16 -5.33 0.23
CA LYS A 99 33.49 -5.84 0.59
C LYS A 99 34.54 -5.58 -0.50
N ARG A 100 34.17 -5.77 -1.78
CA ARG A 100 35.07 -5.53 -2.92
C ARG A 100 35.56 -4.07 -3.03
N TYR A 101 34.77 -3.13 -2.49
CA TYR A 101 35.08 -1.70 -2.50
C TYR A 101 35.86 -1.26 -1.26
N ARG A 102 36.28 -2.20 -0.41
CA ARG A 102 37.07 -1.94 0.81
C ARG A 102 36.37 -0.95 1.78
N VAL A 103 35.04 -1.01 1.84
CA VAL A 103 34.24 -0.21 2.77
C VAL A 103 34.55 -0.64 4.21
N ASP A 104 34.79 0.34 5.07
CA ASP A 104 35.00 0.14 6.51
C ASP A 104 33.67 -0.16 7.24
N ALA A 105 33.72 -1.05 8.24
CA ALA A 105 32.54 -1.48 8.98
C ALA A 105 31.88 -0.35 9.77
N ILE A 106 32.64 0.58 10.36
CA ILE A 106 32.08 1.70 11.11
C ILE A 106 31.38 2.68 10.18
N ASN A 107 31.96 2.94 9.00
CA ASN A 107 31.30 3.78 7.99
C ASN A 107 29.98 3.15 7.52
N PHE A 108 29.97 1.83 7.27
CA PHE A 108 28.75 1.10 6.93
C PHE A 108 27.66 1.30 8.00
N ILE A 109 28.00 1.05 9.27
CA ILE A 109 27.09 1.22 10.40
C ILE A 109 26.55 2.64 10.45
N LEU A 110 27.41 3.66 10.45
CA LEU A 110 27.01 5.07 10.59
C LEU A 110 26.13 5.58 9.44
N VAL A 111 26.40 5.17 8.20
CA VAL A 111 25.57 5.58 7.05
C VAL A 111 24.22 4.86 7.09
N VAL A 112 24.21 3.54 7.27
CA VAL A 112 22.97 2.74 7.25
C VAL A 112 22.07 3.10 8.42
N SER A 113 22.59 3.22 9.64
CA SER A 113 21.82 3.65 10.81
C SER A 113 21.44 5.13 10.75
N GLY A 114 22.06 5.91 9.86
CA GLY A 114 21.73 7.31 9.67
C GLY A 114 20.51 7.54 8.76
N ILE A 115 20.12 6.53 7.97
CA ILE A 115 19.02 6.61 7.02
C ILE A 115 17.69 6.37 7.73
N PHE A 116 16.92 7.44 7.89
CA PHE A 116 15.69 7.42 8.68
C PHE A 116 14.65 6.43 8.15
N VAL A 117 14.46 6.36 6.84
CA VAL A 117 13.44 5.48 6.23
C VAL A 117 13.70 3.99 6.51
N PHE A 118 14.96 3.55 6.68
CA PHE A 118 15.29 2.18 7.06
C PHE A 118 14.83 1.83 8.48
N HIS A 119 14.72 2.82 9.37
CA HIS A 119 14.23 2.57 10.73
C HIS A 119 12.71 2.35 10.75
N ILE A 120 11.93 3.08 9.93
CA ILE A 120 10.47 2.93 9.85
C ILE A 120 10.11 1.56 9.26
N TYR A 121 10.70 1.23 8.09
CA TYR A 121 10.43 -0.04 7.41
C TYR A 121 11.30 -1.20 7.92
N GLY A 122 12.02 -0.99 9.02
CA GLY A 122 12.72 -2.03 9.77
C GLY A 122 11.78 -2.89 10.60
N PHE A 123 10.62 -2.35 10.99
CA PHE A 123 9.63 -3.03 11.84
C PHE A 123 8.20 -2.98 11.30
N THR A 124 7.84 -2.04 10.41
CA THR A 124 6.48 -1.97 9.84
C THR A 124 6.32 -2.85 8.61
N THR A 125 5.28 -3.69 8.58
CA THR A 125 5.04 -4.62 7.45
C THR A 125 4.03 -4.07 6.46
N THR A 126 4.55 -3.39 5.45
CA THR A 126 3.82 -2.95 4.25
C THR A 126 4.40 -3.64 3.01
N PRO A 127 3.84 -3.44 1.80
CA PRO A 127 4.47 -3.85 0.53
C PRO A 127 5.92 -3.40 0.35
N ASP A 128 6.37 -2.37 1.08
CA ASP A 128 7.72 -1.83 1.02
C ASP A 128 8.77 -2.75 1.67
N ALA A 129 8.39 -3.53 2.69
CA ALA A 129 9.28 -4.46 3.37
C ALA A 129 9.78 -5.61 2.46
N PRO A 130 8.90 -6.37 1.77
CA PRO A 130 9.36 -7.36 0.81
C PRO A 130 10.03 -6.70 -0.41
N LEU A 131 9.55 -5.53 -0.86
CA LEU A 131 10.15 -4.80 -1.97
C LEU A 131 11.62 -4.43 -1.68
N LEU A 132 11.92 -3.94 -0.47
CA LEU A 132 13.28 -3.63 -0.03
C LEU A 132 14.18 -4.87 -0.05
N PHE A 133 13.69 -5.99 0.48
CA PHE A 133 14.44 -7.24 0.51
C PHE A 133 14.77 -7.76 -0.89
N PHE A 134 13.77 -7.85 -1.77
CA PHE A 134 13.99 -8.31 -3.14
C PHE A 134 14.78 -7.31 -3.97
N THR A 135 14.77 -6.01 -3.65
CA THR A 135 15.65 -5.00 -4.25
C THR A 135 17.12 -5.31 -3.95
N VAL A 136 17.43 -5.56 -2.67
CA VAL A 136 18.80 -5.88 -2.25
C VAL A 136 19.24 -7.23 -2.81
N LEU A 137 18.34 -8.23 -2.80
CA LEU A 137 18.61 -9.54 -3.37
C LEU A 137 18.86 -9.47 -4.88
N PHE A 138 18.08 -8.66 -5.60
CA PHE A 138 18.28 -8.37 -7.01
C PHE A 138 19.66 -7.77 -7.26
N LEU A 139 20.03 -6.70 -6.54
CA LEU A 139 21.33 -6.05 -6.70
C LEU A 139 22.50 -6.99 -6.36
N TYR A 140 22.33 -7.85 -5.35
CA TYR A 140 23.33 -8.84 -4.94
C TYR A 140 23.62 -9.86 -6.05
N PHE A 141 22.58 -10.48 -6.62
CA PHE A 141 22.76 -11.43 -7.72
C PHE A 141 23.10 -10.74 -9.04
N TYR A 142 22.61 -9.53 -9.26
CA TYR A 142 22.99 -8.74 -10.43
C TYR A 142 24.49 -8.38 -10.42
N GLN A 143 25.06 -8.06 -9.25
CA GLN A 143 26.50 -7.81 -9.11
C GLN A 143 27.33 -9.01 -9.58
N GLN A 144 26.91 -10.23 -9.22
CA GLN A 144 27.55 -11.48 -9.65
C GLN A 144 27.32 -11.73 -11.14
N TYR A 145 26.09 -11.53 -11.62
CA TYR A 145 25.71 -11.75 -13.01
C TYR A 145 26.44 -10.83 -14.01
N ILE A 146 26.80 -9.61 -13.59
CA ILE A 146 27.65 -8.74 -14.43
C ILE A 146 29.00 -9.39 -14.70
N GLU A 147 29.59 -10.06 -13.70
CA GLU A 147 30.90 -10.72 -13.77
C GLU A 147 30.84 -12.05 -14.51
N GLU A 148 29.82 -12.86 -14.21
CA GLU A 148 29.63 -14.19 -14.78
C GLU A 148 28.21 -14.35 -15.32
N ASP A 149 28.11 -14.53 -16.63
CA ASP A 149 26.86 -14.88 -17.29
C ASP A 149 26.61 -16.40 -17.19
N SER A 150 25.75 -16.82 -16.27
CA SER A 150 25.42 -18.23 -16.05
C SER A 150 23.92 -18.48 -15.97
N LEU A 151 23.49 -19.67 -16.41
CA LEU A 151 22.08 -20.09 -16.35
C LEU A 151 21.53 -20.07 -14.92
N LYS A 152 22.35 -20.45 -13.92
CA LYS A 152 21.98 -20.41 -12.51
C LYS A 152 21.62 -18.99 -12.07
N LEU A 153 22.46 -18.01 -12.38
CA LEU A 153 22.20 -16.61 -12.03
C LEU A 153 21.00 -16.05 -12.81
N ALA A 154 20.81 -16.46 -14.06
CA ALA A 154 19.64 -16.11 -14.85
C ALA A 154 18.33 -16.62 -14.22
N ILE A 155 18.29 -17.88 -13.78
CA ILE A 155 17.11 -18.44 -13.10
C ILE A 155 16.84 -17.70 -11.80
N ILE A 156 17.88 -17.48 -10.98
CA ILE A 156 17.75 -16.75 -9.70
C ILE A 156 17.21 -15.33 -9.95
N LEU A 157 17.77 -14.59 -10.91
CA LEU A 157 17.30 -13.24 -11.24
C LEU A 157 15.86 -13.24 -11.76
N GLY A 158 15.45 -14.21 -12.58
CA GLY A 158 14.07 -14.32 -13.04
C GLY A 158 13.07 -14.50 -11.88
N VAL A 159 13.39 -15.39 -10.93
CA VAL A 159 12.60 -15.59 -9.71
C VAL A 159 12.58 -14.34 -8.84
N VAL A 160 13.74 -13.71 -8.60
CA VAL A 160 13.85 -12.52 -7.77
C VAL A 160 13.07 -11.34 -8.37
N ILE A 161 13.11 -11.15 -9.69
CA ILE A 161 12.31 -10.11 -10.37
C ILE A 161 10.82 -10.40 -10.22
N ALA A 162 10.37 -11.65 -10.38
CA ALA A 162 8.97 -11.99 -10.14
C ALA A 162 8.55 -11.66 -8.70
N CYS A 163 9.34 -12.06 -7.70
CA CYS A 163 9.09 -11.73 -6.30
C CYS A 163 9.11 -10.22 -6.02
N LEU A 164 9.99 -9.48 -6.70
CA LEU A 164 10.06 -8.02 -6.62
C LEU A 164 8.76 -7.37 -7.13
N LEU A 165 8.25 -7.83 -8.28
CA LEU A 165 6.98 -7.37 -8.85
C LEU A 165 5.78 -7.78 -8.00
N TYR A 166 5.80 -8.99 -7.42
CA TYR A 166 4.83 -9.44 -6.42
C TYR A 166 4.90 -8.66 -5.10
N SER A 167 5.94 -7.86 -4.87
CA SER A 167 6.02 -6.99 -3.69
C SER A 167 5.31 -5.68 -3.92
N LYS A 168 5.66 -4.97 -5.00
CA LYS A 168 5.05 -3.67 -5.34
C LYS A 168 5.35 -3.36 -6.80
N TYR A 169 4.43 -2.70 -7.50
CA TYR A 169 4.63 -2.30 -8.89
C TYR A 169 5.88 -1.44 -9.10
N HIS A 170 6.31 -0.66 -8.09
CA HIS A 170 7.56 0.11 -8.13
C HIS A 170 8.82 -0.72 -8.38
N GLY A 171 8.79 -2.03 -8.15
CA GLY A 171 9.88 -2.95 -8.48
C GLY A 171 10.31 -2.89 -9.94
N ILE A 172 9.40 -2.55 -10.86
CA ILE A 172 9.73 -2.40 -12.28
C ILE A 172 10.73 -1.26 -12.53
N LEU A 173 10.72 -0.20 -11.70
CA LEU A 173 11.64 0.92 -11.84
C LEU A 173 13.09 0.47 -11.62
N LEU A 174 13.33 -0.40 -10.63
CA LEU A 174 14.65 -0.97 -10.37
C LEU A 174 15.17 -1.77 -11.57
N VAL A 175 14.31 -2.59 -12.17
CA VAL A 175 14.68 -3.42 -13.33
C VAL A 175 14.94 -2.55 -14.55
N ALA A 176 14.05 -1.58 -14.83
CA ALA A 176 14.16 -0.67 -15.96
C ALA A 176 15.41 0.22 -15.88
N PHE A 177 15.66 0.86 -14.74
CA PHE A 177 16.84 1.69 -14.56
C PHE A 177 18.14 0.87 -14.52
N THR A 178 18.09 -0.38 -14.07
CA THR A 178 19.22 -1.31 -14.23
C THR A 178 19.53 -1.59 -15.69
N LEU A 179 18.52 -1.86 -16.53
CA LEU A 179 18.70 -2.03 -17.96
C LEU A 179 19.25 -0.76 -18.63
N VAL A 180 18.70 0.42 -18.30
CA VAL A 180 19.19 1.73 -18.80
C VAL A 180 20.67 1.92 -18.45
N SER A 181 21.06 1.55 -17.23
CA SER A 181 22.46 1.65 -16.78
C SER A 181 23.40 0.67 -17.50
N ASN A 182 22.88 -0.40 -18.09
CA ASN A 182 23.66 -1.46 -18.71
C ASN A 182 22.96 -2.04 -19.95
N ILE A 183 22.79 -1.21 -20.99
CA ILE A 183 22.09 -1.62 -22.22
C ILE A 183 22.74 -2.81 -22.94
N LYS A 184 24.01 -3.11 -22.64
CA LYS A 184 24.73 -4.28 -23.16
C LYS A 184 24.09 -5.61 -22.73
N LEU A 185 23.25 -5.63 -21.70
CA LEU A 185 22.47 -6.80 -21.29
C LEU A 185 21.59 -7.34 -22.42
N LEU A 186 21.09 -6.48 -23.32
CA LEU A 186 20.30 -6.90 -24.48
C LEU A 186 21.08 -7.80 -25.45
N LYS A 187 22.42 -7.84 -25.35
CA LYS A 187 23.27 -8.73 -26.17
C LYS A 187 23.43 -10.13 -25.56
N ARG A 188 22.95 -10.37 -24.33
CA ARG A 188 23.09 -11.66 -23.63
C ARG A 188 21.82 -12.50 -23.83
N GLY A 189 21.95 -13.73 -24.32
CA GLY A 189 20.80 -14.63 -24.49
C GLY A 189 20.09 -14.94 -23.18
N SER A 190 20.85 -15.10 -22.10
CA SER A 190 20.36 -15.31 -20.74
C SER A 190 19.49 -14.16 -20.22
N PHE A 191 19.69 -12.91 -20.68
CA PHE A 191 18.82 -11.78 -20.34
C PHE A 191 17.36 -12.03 -20.75
N TYR A 192 17.14 -12.55 -21.95
CA TYR A 192 15.79 -12.88 -22.40
C TYR A 192 15.20 -14.05 -21.61
N GLY A 193 16.03 -15.02 -21.21
CA GLY A 193 15.63 -16.09 -20.29
C GLY A 193 15.16 -15.56 -18.93
N ILE A 194 15.87 -14.57 -18.36
CA ILE A 194 15.47 -13.87 -17.12
C ILE A 194 14.08 -13.24 -17.29
N VAL A 195 13.89 -12.48 -18.38
CA VAL A 195 12.63 -11.76 -18.65
C VAL A 195 11.47 -12.74 -18.84
N LEU A 196 11.64 -13.77 -19.65
CA LEU A 196 10.61 -14.78 -19.91
C LEU A 196 10.23 -15.52 -18.62
N LEU A 197 11.22 -15.94 -17.82
CA LEU A 197 10.94 -16.62 -16.55
C LEU A 197 10.21 -15.69 -15.57
N ALA A 198 10.65 -14.44 -15.44
CA ALA A 198 9.99 -13.47 -14.55
C ALA A 198 8.53 -13.22 -14.96
N LEU A 199 8.27 -13.06 -16.26
CA LEU A 199 6.91 -12.90 -16.79
C LEU A 199 6.06 -14.15 -16.59
N ALA A 200 6.61 -15.34 -16.85
CA ALA A 200 5.90 -16.60 -16.65
C ALA A 200 5.51 -16.79 -15.17
N LEU A 201 6.43 -16.48 -14.26
CA LEU A 201 6.16 -16.55 -12.82
C LEU A 201 5.20 -15.47 -12.34
N TYR A 202 5.19 -14.28 -12.94
CA TYR A 202 4.29 -13.18 -12.58
C TYR A 202 2.91 -13.27 -13.26
N ALA A 203 2.75 -14.13 -14.26
CA ALA A 203 1.52 -14.31 -15.03
C ALA A 203 0.26 -14.55 -14.17
N PRO A 204 0.30 -15.31 -13.05
CA PRO A 204 -0.89 -15.48 -12.20
C PRO A 204 -1.46 -14.16 -11.68
N HIS A 205 -0.61 -13.18 -11.33
CA HIS A 205 -1.09 -11.85 -10.92
C HIS A 205 -1.72 -11.09 -12.07
N ILE A 206 -1.13 -11.18 -13.27
CA ILE A 206 -1.67 -10.54 -14.47
C ILE A 206 -3.07 -11.11 -14.78
N LEU A 207 -3.23 -12.42 -14.75
CA LEU A 207 -4.53 -13.08 -14.95
C LEU A 207 -5.54 -12.72 -13.87
N TRP A 208 -5.09 -12.60 -12.62
CA TRP A 208 -5.94 -12.14 -11.52
C TRP A 208 -6.47 -10.73 -11.77
N GLN A 209 -5.61 -9.78 -12.21
CA GLN A 209 -6.05 -8.43 -12.57
C GLN A 209 -7.10 -8.44 -13.69
N VAL A 210 -6.89 -9.25 -14.73
CA VAL A 210 -7.84 -9.37 -15.85
C VAL A 210 -9.21 -9.88 -15.37
N ASN A 211 -9.22 -10.90 -14.50
CA ASN A 211 -10.45 -11.51 -14.01
C ASN A 211 -11.24 -10.66 -13.00
N HIS A 212 -10.66 -9.55 -12.53
CA HIS A 212 -11.27 -8.63 -11.56
C HIS A 212 -11.41 -7.20 -12.11
N ASP A 213 -11.30 -7.00 -13.43
CA ASP A 213 -11.44 -5.71 -14.11
C ASP A 213 -10.36 -4.67 -13.73
N TYR A 214 -9.13 -5.14 -13.51
CA TYR A 214 -7.94 -4.36 -13.26
C TYR A 214 -8.05 -3.39 -12.06
N PRO A 215 -8.41 -3.86 -10.86
CA PRO A 215 -8.68 -3.01 -9.72
C PRO A 215 -7.47 -2.12 -9.36
N SER A 216 -6.26 -2.68 -9.39
CA SER A 216 -5.06 -1.89 -9.07
C SER A 216 -4.71 -0.86 -10.13
N ILE A 217 -4.95 -1.17 -11.40
CA ILE A 217 -4.65 -0.22 -12.49
C ILE A 217 -5.62 0.96 -12.41
N SER A 218 -6.91 0.69 -12.24
CA SER A 218 -7.95 1.70 -12.04
C SER A 218 -7.64 2.58 -10.82
N TYR A 219 -7.23 1.95 -9.71
CA TYR A 219 -6.83 2.66 -8.51
C TYR A 219 -5.62 3.59 -8.76
N HIS A 220 -4.50 3.07 -9.28
CA HIS A 220 -3.26 3.85 -9.42
C HIS A 220 -3.29 4.88 -10.57
N LEU A 221 -4.10 4.69 -11.62
CA LEU A 221 -4.16 5.61 -12.76
C LEU A 221 -5.31 6.62 -12.68
N SER A 222 -6.51 6.19 -12.26
CA SER A 222 -7.71 7.03 -12.30
C SER A 222 -8.19 7.52 -10.95
N GLU A 223 -8.25 6.65 -9.92
CA GLU A 223 -8.87 7.03 -8.65
C GLU A 223 -7.94 7.78 -7.70
N ARG A 224 -6.63 7.61 -7.88
CA ARG A 224 -5.59 8.23 -7.05
C ARG A 224 -5.04 9.54 -7.62
N SER A 225 -5.29 9.82 -8.89
CA SER A 225 -4.83 11.06 -9.54
C SER A 225 -5.57 12.25 -8.93
N ALA A 226 -4.83 13.29 -8.54
CA ALA A 226 -5.45 14.50 -8.00
C ALA A 226 -6.12 15.29 -9.14
N ASP A 227 -7.35 15.77 -8.91
CA ASP A 227 -8.06 16.60 -9.88
C ASP A 227 -7.34 17.94 -10.13
N ASP A 228 -6.70 18.49 -9.08
CA ASP A 228 -5.96 19.74 -9.12
C ASP A 228 -4.51 19.55 -8.63
N TYR A 229 -3.56 20.14 -9.34
CA TYR A 229 -2.17 20.21 -8.90
C TYR A 229 -2.02 21.14 -7.69
N GLN A 230 -1.41 20.63 -6.63
CA GLN A 230 -1.03 21.43 -5.46
C GLN A 230 0.50 21.61 -5.43
N LEU A 231 0.96 22.86 -5.30
CA LEU A 231 2.38 23.23 -5.39
C LEU A 231 3.25 22.53 -4.33
N ASP A 232 2.67 22.31 -3.15
CA ASP A 232 3.28 21.66 -1.98
C ASP A 232 3.65 20.21 -2.22
N ASN A 233 2.89 19.47 -3.03
CA ASN A 233 3.27 18.11 -3.44
C ASN A 233 4.69 18.06 -4.05
N THR A 234 5.06 19.08 -4.85
CA THR A 234 6.34 19.09 -5.56
C THR A 234 7.48 19.67 -4.74
N TYR A 235 7.28 20.79 -4.03
CA TYR A 235 8.39 21.39 -3.27
C TYR A 235 8.65 20.66 -1.94
N LEU A 236 7.64 20.02 -1.34
CA LEU A 236 7.83 19.22 -0.12
C LEU A 236 8.51 17.89 -0.42
N TYR A 237 8.36 17.34 -1.63
CA TYR A 237 9.01 16.08 -1.99
C TYR A 237 10.53 16.08 -1.74
N PRO A 238 11.36 16.98 -2.33
CA PRO A 238 12.81 16.95 -2.11
C PRO A 238 13.19 17.22 -0.64
N LEU A 239 12.43 18.06 0.07
CA LEU A 239 12.63 18.30 1.51
C LEU A 239 12.35 17.03 2.33
N GLY A 240 11.28 16.31 2.00
CA GLY A 240 10.96 15.04 2.62
C GLY A 240 12.00 13.96 2.30
N GLN A 241 12.55 13.93 1.08
CA GLN A 241 13.62 13.00 0.72
C GLN A 241 14.91 13.26 1.52
N LEU A 242 15.24 14.53 1.83
CA LEU A 242 16.34 14.88 2.72
C LEU A 242 16.12 14.34 4.14
N ILE A 243 14.91 14.48 4.67
CA ILE A 243 14.56 13.94 6.00
C ILE A 243 14.63 12.41 6.02
N MET A 244 14.10 11.75 4.98
CA MET A 244 14.12 10.29 4.85
C MET A 244 15.53 9.71 4.70
N ALA A 245 16.45 10.46 4.06
CA ALA A 245 17.88 10.13 4.01
C ALA A 245 18.56 10.23 5.39
N GLY A 246 18.01 11.04 6.30
CA GLY A 246 18.59 11.34 7.60
C GLY A 246 18.44 12.83 7.91
N PRO A 247 17.70 13.24 8.96
CA PRO A 247 17.37 14.65 9.22
C PRO A 247 18.56 15.61 9.24
N LEU A 248 19.74 15.15 9.69
CA LEU A 248 20.95 15.97 9.78
C LEU A 248 22.00 15.66 8.72
N ILE A 249 22.03 14.43 8.20
CA ILE A 249 23.08 13.97 7.27
C ILE A 249 22.59 13.84 5.82
N GLY A 250 21.28 13.93 5.58
CA GLY A 250 20.65 13.60 4.29
C GLY A 250 21.21 14.40 3.12
N TRP A 251 21.38 15.71 3.29
CA TRP A 251 21.99 16.58 2.28
C TRP A 251 23.39 16.09 1.86
N PHE A 252 24.18 15.61 2.82
CA PHE A 252 25.53 15.14 2.57
C PHE A 252 25.54 13.75 1.92
N LEU A 253 24.60 12.88 2.29
CA LEU A 253 24.43 11.58 1.63
C LEU A 253 24.06 11.76 0.16
N PHE A 254 23.15 12.67 -0.17
CA PHE A 254 22.83 12.99 -1.57
C PHE A 254 24.01 13.57 -2.31
N TYR A 255 24.69 14.57 -1.73
CA TYR A 255 25.87 15.18 -2.32
C TYR A 255 26.93 14.11 -2.64
N LYS A 256 27.30 13.27 -1.67
CA LYS A 256 28.33 12.24 -1.88
C LYS A 256 27.85 11.13 -2.80
N GLY A 257 26.62 10.66 -2.65
CA GLY A 257 26.04 9.61 -3.49
C GLY A 257 26.06 9.99 -4.98
N PHE A 258 25.62 11.20 -5.32
CA PHE A 258 25.53 11.65 -6.71
C PHE A 258 26.83 12.24 -7.28
N THR A 259 27.82 12.58 -6.43
CA THR A 259 29.17 12.98 -6.89
C THR A 259 30.17 11.82 -6.88
N THR A 260 29.74 10.60 -6.53
CA THR A 260 30.59 9.42 -6.53
C THR A 260 31.05 9.09 -7.95
N LYS A 261 32.36 9.13 -8.22
CA LYS A 261 32.89 8.74 -9.54
C LYS A 261 32.53 7.28 -9.86
N ILE A 262 31.96 7.05 -11.03
CA ILE A 262 31.64 5.72 -11.56
C ILE A 262 32.94 4.98 -11.87
N GLN A 263 33.08 3.75 -11.38
CA GLN A 263 34.29 2.93 -11.56
C GLN A 263 34.04 1.72 -12.45
N ASP A 264 32.82 1.20 -12.42
CA ASP A 264 32.43 -0.05 -13.06
C ASP A 264 30.93 0.00 -13.43
N VAL A 265 30.46 -1.08 -14.03
CA VAL A 265 29.04 -1.21 -14.42
C VAL A 265 28.12 -1.20 -13.21
N PHE A 266 28.55 -1.78 -12.09
CA PHE A 266 27.73 -1.89 -10.88
C PHE A 266 27.52 -0.53 -10.21
N THR A 267 28.56 0.25 -9.99
CA THR A 267 28.49 1.64 -9.49
C THR A 267 27.67 2.54 -10.40
N ARG A 268 27.75 2.37 -11.73
CA ARG A 268 26.83 3.05 -12.67
C ARG A 268 25.38 2.62 -12.45
N THR A 269 25.15 1.33 -12.24
CA THR A 269 23.81 0.79 -11.95
C THR A 269 23.24 1.38 -10.67
N LEU A 270 24.03 1.48 -9.61
CA LEU A 270 23.61 2.12 -8.35
C LEU A 270 23.23 3.57 -8.59
N LEU A 271 24.07 4.34 -9.30
CA LEU A 271 23.80 5.76 -9.58
C LEU A 271 22.49 5.95 -10.36
N VAL A 272 22.33 5.21 -11.46
CA VAL A 272 21.16 5.34 -12.34
C VAL A 272 19.88 4.90 -11.62
N ASN A 273 19.91 3.84 -10.81
CA ASN A 273 18.75 3.45 -10.02
C ASN A 273 18.40 4.47 -8.95
N SER A 274 19.39 4.93 -8.18
CA SER A 274 19.17 5.93 -7.14
C SER A 274 18.58 7.21 -7.73
N ALA A 275 19.24 7.80 -8.74
CA ALA A 275 18.78 9.03 -9.39
C ALA A 275 17.48 8.83 -10.17
N GLY A 276 17.34 7.73 -10.92
CA GLY A 276 16.19 7.47 -11.77
C GLY A 276 14.90 7.28 -10.98
N ILE A 277 14.94 6.53 -9.88
CA ILE A 277 13.76 6.30 -9.02
C ILE A 277 13.35 7.61 -8.34
N LEU A 278 14.30 8.37 -7.79
CA LEU A 278 14.01 9.66 -7.16
C LEU A 278 13.48 10.69 -8.17
N ALA A 279 14.03 10.71 -9.39
CA ALA A 279 13.57 11.59 -10.46
C ALA A 279 12.17 11.18 -10.96
N PHE A 280 11.90 9.88 -11.11
CA PHE A 280 10.57 9.39 -11.49
C PHE A 280 9.51 9.90 -10.51
N PHE A 281 9.75 9.73 -9.21
CA PHE A 281 8.80 10.16 -8.19
C PHE A 281 8.70 11.68 -8.05
N PHE A 282 9.80 12.42 -8.28
CA PHE A 282 9.74 13.87 -8.40
C PHE A 282 8.88 14.31 -9.60
N LEU A 283 8.95 13.61 -10.73
CA LEU A 283 8.11 13.94 -11.88
C LEU A 283 6.64 13.57 -11.64
N THR A 284 6.36 12.51 -10.87
CA THR A 284 4.98 12.17 -10.50
C THR A 284 4.37 13.13 -9.49
N SER A 285 5.17 13.86 -8.70
CA SER A 285 4.62 14.83 -7.73
C SER A 285 3.87 15.99 -8.41
N PHE A 286 4.14 16.25 -9.69
CA PHE A 286 3.39 17.21 -10.51
C PHE A 286 1.97 16.75 -10.83
N LYS A 287 1.64 15.47 -10.60
CA LYS A 287 0.31 14.88 -10.85
C LYS A 287 -0.47 14.58 -9.57
N GLY A 288 0.16 14.65 -8.40
CA GLY A 288 -0.47 14.33 -7.13
C GLY A 288 0.55 14.11 -6.02
N GLU A 289 0.07 13.87 -4.81
CA GLU A 289 0.93 13.61 -3.66
C GLU A 289 1.72 12.32 -3.84
N VAL A 290 3.03 12.39 -3.56
CA VAL A 290 3.93 11.25 -3.56
C VAL A 290 4.34 10.97 -2.12
N GLN A 291 3.93 9.82 -1.60
CA GLN A 291 4.31 9.42 -0.25
C GLN A 291 5.83 9.20 -0.19
N LEU A 292 6.47 9.84 0.78
CA LEU A 292 7.94 9.94 0.86
C LEU A 292 8.66 8.59 0.91
N HIS A 293 8.00 7.53 1.38
CA HIS A 293 8.57 6.20 1.48
C HIS A 293 8.57 5.40 0.16
N TRP A 294 7.87 5.86 -0.88
CA TRP A 294 7.83 5.14 -2.17
C TRP A 294 9.20 5.00 -2.83
N THR A 295 10.10 5.90 -2.49
CA THR A 295 11.49 5.94 -2.94
C THR A 295 12.41 5.09 -2.05
N LEU A 296 11.91 4.32 -1.09
CA LEU A 296 12.70 3.48 -0.17
C LEU A 296 13.81 2.71 -0.88
N ILE A 297 13.49 2.11 -2.02
CA ILE A 297 14.43 1.31 -2.80
C ILE A 297 15.56 2.12 -3.46
N ALA A 298 15.42 3.44 -3.59
CA ALA A 298 16.48 4.35 -4.07
C ALA A 298 17.56 4.62 -3.00
N TYR A 299 17.22 4.47 -1.72
CA TYR A 299 18.16 4.66 -0.60
C TYR A 299 19.17 3.52 -0.47
N VAL A 300 18.83 2.32 -0.95
CA VAL A 300 19.76 1.18 -1.05
C VAL A 300 20.97 1.54 -1.91
N PRO A 301 20.82 1.86 -3.22
CA PRO A 301 21.95 2.24 -4.03
C PRO A 301 22.58 3.57 -3.62
N LEU A 302 21.80 4.54 -3.10
CA LEU A 302 22.34 5.80 -2.58
C LEU A 302 23.36 5.55 -1.47
N SER A 303 22.98 4.76 -0.46
CA SER A 303 23.83 4.43 0.68
C SER A 303 25.11 3.70 0.25
N MET A 304 24.99 2.78 -0.69
CA MET A 304 26.13 2.05 -1.25
C MET A 304 27.10 2.99 -1.99
N LEU A 305 26.60 3.96 -2.78
CA LEU A 305 27.45 4.96 -3.44
C LEU A 305 28.20 5.82 -2.44
N VAL A 306 27.53 6.32 -1.40
CA VAL A 306 28.17 7.10 -0.33
C VAL A 306 29.30 6.30 0.32
N LEU A 307 29.04 5.04 0.64
CA LEU A 307 30.03 4.15 1.27
C LEU A 307 31.23 3.88 0.36
N ILE A 308 31.00 3.66 -0.94
CA ILE A 308 32.06 3.52 -1.95
C ILE A 308 32.87 4.82 -2.06
N SER A 309 32.23 5.99 -1.98
CA SER A 309 32.94 7.27 -1.92
C SER A 309 33.79 7.41 -0.66
N PHE A 310 33.29 6.99 0.50
CA PHE A 310 34.02 7.07 1.78
C PHE A 310 35.23 6.16 1.87
N ALA A 311 35.24 5.06 1.11
CA ALA A 311 36.41 4.16 1.02
C ALA A 311 37.61 4.80 0.30
N ARG A 312 37.44 5.96 -0.36
CA ARG A 312 38.51 6.67 -1.07
C ARG A 312 39.27 7.64 -0.16
N PRO A 313 40.57 7.90 -0.42
CA PRO A 313 41.31 8.95 0.27
C PRO A 313 40.59 10.30 0.18
N GLY A 314 40.37 10.96 1.31
CA GLY A 314 39.61 12.23 1.39
C GLY A 314 38.10 12.11 1.12
N GLY A 315 37.58 10.88 0.97
CA GLY A 315 36.17 10.64 0.62
C GLY A 315 35.18 11.05 1.72
N LYS A 316 35.55 10.81 2.98
CA LYS A 316 34.76 11.12 4.18
C LYS A 316 35.43 12.23 5.01
N PRO A 317 34.72 13.31 5.34
CA PRO A 317 35.23 14.35 6.23
C PRO A 317 35.24 13.87 7.70
N THR A 318 36.16 14.41 8.49
CA THR A 318 36.35 14.03 9.90
C THR A 318 35.14 14.34 10.79
N TRP A 319 34.38 15.41 10.47
CA TRP A 319 33.17 15.80 11.19
C TRP A 319 32.00 14.83 10.99
N PHE A 320 31.99 14.04 9.92
CA PHE A 320 30.83 13.19 9.56
C PHE A 320 30.44 12.25 10.68
N ASN A 321 31.41 11.62 11.35
CA ASN A 321 31.13 10.67 12.42
C ASN A 321 30.33 11.31 13.56
N ARG A 322 30.70 12.54 13.96
CA ARG A 322 30.01 13.26 15.04
C ARG A 322 28.57 13.56 14.62
N LEU A 323 28.38 14.08 13.41
CA LEU A 323 27.04 14.40 12.90
C LEU A 323 26.17 13.14 12.72
N ALA A 324 26.75 12.04 12.24
CA ALA A 324 26.06 10.76 12.08
C ALA A 324 25.61 10.17 13.43
N VAL A 325 26.43 10.31 14.49
CA VAL A 325 26.04 9.89 15.84
C VAL A 325 24.90 10.77 16.38
N ILE A 326 24.97 12.10 16.22
CA ILE A 326 23.89 13.00 16.65
C ILE A 326 22.59 12.66 15.89
N ASN A 327 22.69 12.42 14.58
CA ASN A 327 21.56 12.02 13.74
C ASN A 327 20.96 10.68 14.20
N LEU A 328 21.79 9.68 14.45
CA LEU A 328 21.34 8.39 14.98
C LEU A 328 20.65 8.56 16.35
N SER A 329 21.22 9.35 17.25
CA SER A 329 20.58 9.64 18.55
C SER A 329 19.21 10.29 18.41
N LEU A 330 19.04 11.21 17.44
CA LEU A 330 17.74 11.79 17.13
C LEU A 330 16.76 10.74 16.61
N ILE A 331 17.19 9.86 15.71
CA ILE A 331 16.35 8.77 15.18
C ILE A 331 15.95 7.80 16.31
N LEU A 332 16.89 7.44 17.19
CA LEU A 332 16.60 6.58 18.35
C LEU A 332 15.65 7.26 19.34
N LEU A 333 15.77 8.57 19.54
CA LEU A 333 14.83 9.35 20.35
C LEU A 333 13.42 9.29 19.74
N VAL A 334 13.27 9.51 18.44
CA VAL A 334 11.98 9.36 17.73
C VAL A 334 11.43 7.95 17.93
N ARG A 335 12.27 6.92 17.79
CA ARG A 335 11.89 5.51 18.01
C ARG A 335 11.37 5.24 19.42
N ILE A 336 12.00 5.83 20.45
CA ILE A 336 11.54 5.75 21.84
C ILE A 336 10.22 6.50 22.03
N CYS A 337 10.09 7.70 21.44
CA CYS A 337 8.88 8.50 21.49
C CYS A 337 7.67 7.77 20.87
N ILE A 338 7.87 7.02 19.77
CA ILE A 338 6.81 6.21 19.15
C ILE A 338 6.32 5.11 20.10
N ILE A 339 7.20 4.48 20.88
CA ILE A 339 6.82 3.46 21.87
C ILE A 339 6.10 4.11 23.06
N TRP A 340 6.66 5.20 23.58
CA TRP A 340 6.15 5.82 24.80
C TRP A 340 4.85 6.58 24.59
N GLY A 341 4.62 7.15 23.40
CA GLY A 341 3.41 7.90 23.08
C GLY A 341 3.21 9.14 23.96
N PRO A 342 4.15 10.11 24.00
CA PRO A 342 3.96 11.31 24.81
C PRO A 342 2.75 12.13 24.33
N PRO A 343 1.98 12.77 25.24
CA PRO A 343 0.73 13.46 24.89
C PRO A 343 0.83 14.48 23.76
N LEU A 344 1.98 15.16 23.63
CA LEU A 344 2.20 16.13 22.54
C LEU A 344 2.23 15.46 21.16
N LEU A 345 2.86 14.28 21.05
CA LEU A 345 2.99 13.56 19.78
C LEU A 345 1.73 12.78 19.42
N LEU A 346 0.91 12.40 20.40
CA LEU A 346 -0.39 11.76 20.15
C LEU A 346 -1.43 12.68 19.49
N LYS A 347 -1.12 13.98 19.35
CA LYS A 347 -1.89 14.90 18.50
C LYS A 347 -1.62 14.69 17.00
N ILE A 348 -0.57 13.95 16.65
CA ILE A 348 -0.23 13.60 15.28
C ILE A 348 -0.91 12.26 14.97
N ASP A 349 -1.79 12.23 13.97
CA ASP A 349 -2.61 11.06 13.65
C ASP A 349 -1.77 9.80 13.38
N ALA A 350 -0.62 9.96 12.71
CA ALA A 350 0.33 8.87 12.47
C ALA A 350 0.81 8.19 13.77
N MET A 351 1.01 8.96 14.84
CA MET A 351 1.39 8.43 16.16
C MET A 351 0.19 7.84 16.88
N LYS A 352 -0.95 8.55 16.88
CA LYS A 352 -2.18 8.10 17.53
C LYS A 352 -2.66 6.74 17.01
N SER A 353 -2.37 6.43 15.74
CA SER A 353 -2.76 5.18 15.09
C SER A 353 -2.28 3.89 15.77
N PHE A 354 -1.24 3.98 16.62
CA PHE A 354 -0.61 2.87 17.34
C PHE A 354 -1.11 2.67 18.78
N PHE A 355 -2.16 3.36 19.22
CA PHE A 355 -2.57 3.32 20.63
C PHE A 355 -4.08 3.19 20.82
N GLY A 356 -4.48 2.26 21.70
CA GLY A 356 -5.84 2.13 22.22
C GLY A 356 -6.80 1.37 21.31
N PHE A 357 -6.35 0.84 20.17
CA PHE A 357 -7.16 0.09 19.23
C PHE A 357 -7.36 -1.37 19.64
N LYS A 358 -6.45 -1.92 20.46
CA LYS A 358 -6.65 -3.25 21.06
C LYS A 358 -7.87 -3.30 21.97
N ASP A 359 -7.94 -2.37 22.92
CA ASP A 359 -9.08 -2.26 23.85
C ASP A 359 -10.36 -1.89 23.09
N TRP A 360 -10.28 -0.94 22.15
CA TRP A 360 -11.38 -0.59 21.25
C TRP A 360 -12.01 -1.81 20.56
N ALA A 361 -11.19 -2.65 19.93
CA ALA A 361 -11.67 -3.82 19.21
C ALA A 361 -12.35 -4.83 20.15
N HIS A 362 -11.82 -5.02 21.36
CA HIS A 362 -12.39 -5.92 22.37
C HIS A 362 -13.70 -5.36 22.96
N GLN A 363 -13.83 -4.05 23.13
CA GLN A 363 -15.08 -3.42 23.57
C GLN A 363 -16.20 -3.57 22.53
N ILE A 364 -15.89 -3.39 21.24
CA ILE A 364 -16.84 -3.67 20.15
C ILE A 364 -17.23 -5.15 20.17
N GLN A 365 -16.26 -6.06 20.28
CA GLN A 365 -16.52 -7.50 20.35
C GLN A 365 -17.41 -7.89 21.52
N LYS A 366 -17.23 -7.27 22.69
CA LYS A 366 -18.07 -7.49 23.88
C LYS A 366 -19.54 -7.10 23.64
N LYS A 367 -19.78 -6.07 22.84
CA LYS A 367 -21.13 -5.63 22.46
C LYS A 367 -21.72 -6.47 21.33
N ALA A 368 -20.96 -6.69 20.26
CA ALA A 368 -21.40 -7.42 19.07
C ALA A 368 -21.52 -8.94 19.29
N GLY A 369 -20.76 -9.51 20.23
CA GLY A 369 -20.68 -10.95 20.43
C GLY A 369 -20.22 -11.67 19.16
N ASN A 370 -20.93 -12.72 18.76
CA ASN A 370 -20.57 -13.50 17.56
C ASN A 370 -21.15 -12.94 16.24
N ASN A 371 -21.84 -11.80 16.28
CA ASN A 371 -22.45 -11.19 15.09
C ASN A 371 -21.40 -10.53 14.19
N TYR A 372 -21.78 -10.24 12.96
CA TYR A 372 -20.96 -9.40 12.07
C TYR A 372 -20.98 -7.95 12.53
N VAL A 373 -19.87 -7.26 12.29
CA VAL A 373 -19.72 -5.84 12.59
C VAL A 373 -19.47 -5.08 11.31
N ILE A 374 -20.28 -4.07 11.05
CA ILE A 374 -20.14 -3.20 9.89
C ILE A 374 -19.53 -1.89 10.37
N PHE A 375 -18.54 -1.39 9.63
CA PHE A 375 -17.89 -0.12 9.87
C PHE A 375 -18.19 0.81 8.68
N TYR A 376 -18.47 2.08 8.98
CA TYR A 376 -18.70 3.09 7.95
C TYR A 376 -17.38 3.57 7.36
N ASP A 377 -17.21 3.40 6.04
CA ASP A 377 -16.08 3.84 5.22
C ASP A 377 -14.68 3.41 5.70
N GLY A 378 -13.87 2.94 4.75
CA GLY A 378 -12.46 2.70 4.98
C GLY A 378 -12.14 1.33 5.58
N PHE A 379 -10.95 0.87 5.24
CA PHE A 379 -10.48 -0.45 5.63
C PHE A 379 -9.89 -0.48 7.05
N GLN A 380 -9.58 0.67 7.64
CA GLN A 380 -8.71 0.79 8.82
C GLN A 380 -9.33 0.14 10.06
N ASP A 381 -10.54 0.58 10.42
CA ASP A 381 -11.28 0.11 11.58
C ASP A 381 -11.68 -1.37 11.47
N PRO A 382 -12.35 -1.84 10.39
CA PRO A 382 -12.71 -3.25 10.28
C PRO A 382 -11.50 -4.17 10.31
N SER A 383 -10.36 -3.74 9.74
CA SER A 383 -9.14 -4.55 9.75
C SER A 383 -8.51 -4.66 11.14
N LYS A 384 -8.46 -3.56 11.90
CA LYS A 384 -8.00 -3.57 13.29
C LYS A 384 -8.92 -4.43 14.17
N TYR A 385 -10.23 -4.30 14.00
CA TYR A 385 -11.21 -5.12 14.71
C TYR A 385 -11.01 -6.61 14.39
N ASN A 386 -10.85 -6.95 13.11
CA ASN A 386 -10.61 -8.32 12.65
C ASN A 386 -9.31 -8.89 13.23
N PHE A 387 -8.22 -8.13 13.21
CA PHE A 387 -6.93 -8.54 13.77
C PHE A 387 -7.03 -8.83 15.28
N TYR A 388 -7.52 -7.87 16.07
CA TYR A 388 -7.52 -7.97 17.52
C TYR A 388 -8.49 -8.99 18.09
N ASN A 389 -9.55 -9.31 17.34
CA ASN A 389 -10.50 -10.36 17.69
C ASN A 389 -10.24 -11.68 16.93
N ASN A 390 -9.14 -11.76 16.16
CA ASN A 390 -8.77 -12.90 15.32
C ASN A 390 -9.98 -13.46 14.52
N THR A 391 -10.66 -12.56 13.80
CA THR A 391 -11.91 -12.83 13.09
C THR A 391 -11.88 -12.23 11.69
N THR A 392 -12.87 -12.58 10.87
CA THR A 392 -13.14 -11.97 9.54
C THR A 392 -14.60 -11.50 9.45
N ARG A 393 -15.18 -11.14 10.61
CA ARG A 393 -16.58 -10.72 10.75
C ARG A 393 -16.77 -9.20 10.75
N GLY A 394 -15.68 -8.43 10.79
CA GLY A 394 -15.66 -7.01 10.52
C GLY A 394 -15.66 -6.75 9.01
N LEU A 395 -16.55 -5.87 8.56
CA LEU A 395 -16.72 -5.46 7.16
C LEU A 395 -16.66 -3.93 7.06
N ALA A 396 -15.96 -3.41 6.06
CA ALA A 396 -16.13 -2.02 5.64
C ALA A 396 -17.37 -1.92 4.75
N TYR A 397 -18.30 -1.04 5.08
CA TYR A 397 -19.32 -0.59 4.14
C TYR A 397 -18.80 0.70 3.50
N ASP A 398 -18.13 0.57 2.36
CA ASP A 398 -17.55 1.71 1.65
C ASP A 398 -18.65 2.46 0.90
N SER A 399 -18.93 3.68 1.34
CA SER A 399 -20.00 4.51 0.80
C SER A 399 -19.60 5.14 -0.53
N ARG A 400 -20.59 5.69 -1.24
CA ARG A 400 -20.37 6.48 -2.45
C ARG A 400 -19.47 7.70 -2.26
N HIS A 401 -19.30 8.17 -1.02
CA HIS A 401 -18.41 9.28 -0.67
C HIS A 401 -16.96 8.83 -0.48
N TYR A 402 -16.73 7.53 -0.34
CA TYR A 402 -15.42 6.94 -0.15
C TYR A 402 -14.97 6.13 -1.38
N ARG A 403 -13.67 5.83 -1.43
CA ARG A 403 -13.12 4.96 -2.48
C ARG A 403 -13.40 3.49 -2.16
N ARG A 404 -13.39 2.63 -3.17
CA ARG A 404 -13.44 1.18 -2.94
C ARG A 404 -12.17 0.70 -2.21
N THR A 405 -12.30 -0.42 -1.52
CA THR A 405 -11.22 -1.16 -0.87
C THR A 405 -11.32 -2.65 -1.22
N GLN A 406 -10.43 -3.47 -0.68
CA GLN A 406 -10.48 -4.92 -0.85
C GLN A 406 -11.69 -5.55 -0.17
N TYR A 407 -12.33 -4.86 0.79
CA TYR A 407 -13.59 -5.32 1.39
C TYR A 407 -14.73 -5.38 0.37
N ASP A 408 -14.70 -4.55 -0.68
CA ASP A 408 -15.64 -4.63 -1.80
C ASP A 408 -15.41 -5.85 -2.70
N ILE A 409 -14.25 -6.52 -2.62
CA ILE A 409 -13.90 -7.67 -3.46
C ILE A 409 -14.12 -8.99 -2.69
N TRP A 410 -13.81 -9.01 -1.39
CA TRP A 410 -13.92 -10.23 -0.61
C TRP A 410 -15.37 -10.70 -0.43
N PRO A 411 -15.61 -12.02 -0.37
CA PRO A 411 -16.95 -12.59 -0.19
C PRO A 411 -17.43 -12.52 1.28
N ILE A 412 -17.06 -11.46 2.03
CA ILE A 412 -17.50 -11.25 3.41
C ILE A 412 -18.97 -10.83 3.41
N GLU A 413 -19.36 -9.94 2.48
CA GLU A 413 -20.74 -9.48 2.31
C GLU A 413 -21.72 -10.64 2.06
N ASP A 414 -21.28 -11.68 1.34
CA ASP A 414 -22.08 -12.86 1.01
C ASP A 414 -22.65 -13.56 2.25
N SER A 415 -21.98 -13.37 3.40
CA SER A 415 -22.34 -13.99 4.66
C SER A 415 -23.13 -13.09 5.60
N ILE A 416 -23.47 -11.85 5.24
CA ILE A 416 -24.17 -10.90 6.13
C ILE A 416 -25.66 -10.74 5.83
N GLN A 417 -26.10 -11.13 4.63
CA GLN A 417 -27.50 -10.96 4.19
C GLN A 417 -28.48 -11.57 5.19
N HIS A 418 -29.51 -10.79 5.53
CA HIS A 418 -30.60 -11.11 6.44
C HIS A 418 -30.17 -11.49 7.86
N LYS A 419 -28.94 -11.14 8.26
CA LYS A 419 -28.44 -11.37 9.63
C LYS A 419 -28.57 -10.11 10.46
N LYS A 420 -28.61 -10.31 11.78
CA LYS A 420 -28.42 -9.22 12.73
C LYS A 420 -26.94 -8.82 12.76
N THR A 421 -26.65 -7.54 12.61
CA THR A 421 -25.28 -7.00 12.61
C THR A 421 -25.16 -5.83 13.57
N TYR A 422 -23.95 -5.61 14.06
CA TYR A 422 -23.62 -4.43 14.85
C TYR A 422 -22.98 -3.38 13.96
N TYR A 423 -23.55 -2.18 13.88
CA TYR A 423 -23.04 -1.09 13.04
C TYR A 423 -22.27 -0.09 13.91
N VAL A 424 -21.02 0.18 13.52
CA VAL A 424 -20.10 1.07 14.21
C VAL A 424 -19.81 2.29 13.33
N LEU A 425 -19.98 3.47 13.92
CA LEU A 425 -19.85 4.77 13.27
C LEU A 425 -18.95 5.69 14.11
N ASP A 426 -18.29 6.64 13.46
CA ASP A 426 -17.60 7.76 14.12
C ASP A 426 -18.54 8.93 14.44
N VAL A 427 -19.77 8.90 13.90
CA VAL A 427 -20.84 9.88 14.11
C VAL A 427 -22.09 9.27 14.74
N TRP A 428 -22.82 10.06 15.52
CA TRP A 428 -24.12 9.65 16.06
C TRP A 428 -25.16 9.66 14.93
N LEU A 429 -25.80 8.52 14.69
CA LEU A 429 -26.83 8.38 13.66
C LEU A 429 -28.20 8.16 14.35
N PRO A 430 -29.07 9.19 14.38
CA PRO A 430 -30.38 9.10 15.02
C PRO A 430 -31.20 7.92 14.51
N GLY A 431 -31.79 7.16 15.44
CA GLY A 431 -32.60 5.98 15.11
C GLY A 431 -31.79 4.70 14.84
N VAL A 432 -30.46 4.78 14.77
CA VAL A 432 -29.58 3.63 14.51
C VAL A 432 -28.63 3.40 15.67
N THR A 433 -27.80 4.40 15.99
CA THR A 433 -26.86 4.29 17.11
C THR A 433 -27.59 4.48 18.43
N THR A 434 -27.35 3.57 19.37
CA THR A 434 -27.99 3.54 20.69
C THR A 434 -27.01 3.78 21.84
N ASP A 435 -25.72 3.60 21.60
CA ASP A 435 -24.68 3.79 22.60
C ASP A 435 -23.41 4.42 22.04
N SER A 436 -22.45 4.67 22.94
CA SER A 436 -21.11 5.13 22.56
C SER A 436 -20.03 4.22 23.14
N ILE A 437 -18.91 4.15 22.44
CA ILE A 437 -17.70 3.42 22.79
C ILE A 437 -16.59 4.47 22.91
N ASN A 438 -16.21 4.79 24.14
CA ASN A 438 -15.19 5.79 24.43
C ASN A 438 -13.93 5.08 24.92
N VAL A 439 -12.86 5.19 24.13
CA VAL A 439 -11.54 4.61 24.45
C VAL A 439 -10.46 5.64 24.19
N PHE A 440 -9.22 5.30 24.55
CA PHE A 440 -8.07 6.14 24.26
C PHE A 440 -7.93 6.50 22.76
N ALA A 441 -8.26 5.56 21.87
CA ALA A 441 -8.18 5.78 20.42
C ALA A 441 -9.18 6.83 19.91
N GLY A 442 -10.28 7.07 20.63
CA GLY A 442 -11.35 7.95 20.19
C GLY A 442 -12.73 7.53 20.68
N LYS A 443 -13.74 8.12 20.06
CA LYS A 443 -15.15 7.89 20.35
C LYS A 443 -15.84 7.36 19.11
N TRP A 444 -16.53 6.24 19.26
CA TRP A 444 -17.40 5.66 18.25
C TRP A 444 -18.80 5.47 18.82
N TYR A 445 -19.76 5.21 17.94
CA TYR A 445 -21.15 4.99 18.25
C TYR A 445 -21.60 3.67 17.66
N GLY A 446 -22.42 2.94 18.41
CA GLY A 446 -22.84 1.60 18.05
C GLY A 446 -24.35 1.44 18.03
N GLY A 447 -24.83 0.62 17.11
CA GLY A 447 -26.24 0.33 16.93
C GLY A 447 -26.49 -1.06 16.35
N TRP A 448 -27.63 -1.66 16.68
CA TRP A 448 -28.03 -2.93 16.05
C TRP A 448 -28.83 -2.67 14.78
N VAL A 449 -28.45 -3.38 13.72
CA VAL A 449 -29.23 -3.48 12.48
C VAL A 449 -29.73 -4.92 12.41
N ASP A 450 -31.05 -5.12 12.48
CA ASP A 450 -31.63 -6.46 12.30
C ASP A 450 -31.94 -6.65 10.82
N ASP A 451 -31.85 -7.88 10.30
CA ASP A 451 -32.19 -8.17 8.90
C ASP A 451 -31.36 -7.34 7.90
N THR A 452 -30.03 -7.34 8.10
CA THR A 452 -29.09 -6.56 7.30
C THR A 452 -29.14 -6.96 5.84
N ARG A 453 -29.31 -5.96 4.97
CA ARG A 453 -29.41 -6.12 3.53
C ARG A 453 -28.48 -5.12 2.86
N THR A 454 -27.56 -5.59 2.03
CA THR A 454 -26.55 -4.76 1.35
C THR A 454 -26.29 -5.27 -0.06
N TYR A 455 -25.76 -4.41 -0.94
CA TYR A 455 -25.55 -4.76 -2.35
C TYR A 455 -24.26 -4.17 -2.91
N GLN A 456 -23.20 -4.06 -2.10
CA GLN A 456 -21.98 -3.33 -2.49
C GLN A 456 -21.33 -3.89 -3.75
N ARG A 457 -21.34 -5.22 -3.93
CA ARG A 457 -20.73 -5.87 -5.09
C ARG A 457 -21.50 -5.74 -6.40
N VAL A 458 -22.78 -5.31 -6.37
CA VAL A 458 -23.58 -5.19 -7.61
C VAL A 458 -23.03 -4.05 -8.45
N GLU A 459 -22.66 -4.32 -9.69
CA GLU A 459 -22.17 -3.30 -10.63
C GLU A 459 -23.21 -3.03 -11.72
N PHE A 460 -23.43 -1.73 -12.00
CA PHE A 460 -24.21 -1.19 -13.08
C PHE A 460 -23.26 -0.61 -14.12
N GLU A 461 -23.30 -1.19 -15.32
CA GLU A 461 -22.49 -0.79 -16.45
C GLU A 461 -23.34 0.02 -17.44
N THR A 462 -22.79 1.13 -17.92
CA THR A 462 -23.37 1.94 -18.99
C THR A 462 -22.28 2.65 -19.76
N LEU A 463 -22.59 3.07 -20.98
CA LEU A 463 -21.76 3.98 -21.75
C LEU A 463 -21.99 5.42 -21.29
N ALA A 464 -20.91 6.20 -21.25
CA ALA A 464 -21.00 7.64 -21.03
C ALA A 464 -21.63 8.35 -22.24
N PRO A 465 -22.41 9.43 -22.04
CA PRO A 465 -22.83 10.29 -23.14
C PRO A 465 -21.60 10.83 -23.87
N LYS A 466 -21.61 10.75 -25.20
CA LYS A 466 -20.50 11.24 -26.03
C LYS A 466 -20.43 12.76 -26.11
N GLU A 467 -21.56 13.42 -25.88
CA GLU A 467 -21.70 14.87 -26.01
C GLU A 467 -21.97 15.52 -24.66
N ALA A 468 -21.61 16.81 -24.56
CA ALA A 468 -21.98 17.62 -23.41
C ALA A 468 -23.50 17.82 -23.37
N VAL A 469 -24.05 17.89 -22.17
CA VAL A 469 -25.49 18.00 -21.93
C VAL A 469 -25.87 19.43 -21.53
N SER A 470 -27.09 19.84 -21.84
CA SER A 470 -27.64 21.11 -21.38
C SER A 470 -28.07 21.05 -19.91
N PRO A 471 -28.11 22.19 -19.19
CA PRO A 471 -28.65 22.26 -17.84
C PRO A 471 -30.08 21.72 -17.78
N GLY A 472 -30.38 20.87 -16.79
CA GLY A 472 -31.69 20.25 -16.65
C GLY A 472 -32.06 19.25 -17.76
N GLN A 473 -31.15 18.94 -18.69
CA GLN A 473 -31.42 17.95 -19.74
C GLN A 473 -31.63 16.57 -19.12
N LYS A 474 -32.70 15.89 -19.55
CA LYS A 474 -32.94 14.49 -19.22
C LYS A 474 -32.09 13.57 -20.09
N ILE A 475 -31.39 12.64 -19.46
CA ILE A 475 -30.49 11.67 -20.07
C ILE A 475 -31.02 10.28 -19.76
N ASP A 476 -31.28 9.48 -20.79
CA ASP A 476 -31.67 8.07 -20.62
C ASP A 476 -30.41 7.20 -20.53
N PHE A 477 -30.21 6.58 -19.38
CA PHE A 477 -29.18 5.56 -19.19
C PHE A 477 -29.80 4.17 -19.32
N ASP A 478 -29.25 3.35 -20.21
CA ASP A 478 -29.56 1.92 -20.29
C ASP A 478 -28.47 1.16 -19.54
N LEU A 479 -28.79 0.73 -18.33
CA LEU A 479 -27.85 0.16 -17.38
C LEU A 479 -27.92 -1.36 -17.43
N THR A 480 -26.79 -2.00 -17.67
CA THR A 480 -26.65 -3.45 -17.50
C THR A 480 -26.32 -3.72 -16.04
N VAL A 481 -27.14 -4.52 -15.36
CA VAL A 481 -26.90 -4.95 -13.98
C VAL A 481 -26.73 -6.46 -13.95
N LYS A 482 -25.73 -6.94 -13.21
CA LYS A 482 -25.43 -8.36 -13.04
C LYS A 482 -25.43 -8.73 -11.56
N ASN A 483 -25.95 -9.91 -11.23
CA ASN A 483 -25.83 -10.48 -9.89
C ASN A 483 -24.44 -11.14 -9.69
N PRO A 484 -23.55 -10.56 -8.86
CA PRO A 484 -22.22 -11.12 -8.59
C PRO A 484 -22.22 -12.17 -7.45
N TYR A 485 -23.34 -12.32 -6.74
CA TYR A 485 -23.44 -13.16 -5.56
C TYR A 485 -23.73 -14.62 -5.92
N PRO A 486 -23.33 -15.58 -5.06
CA PRO A 486 -23.65 -16.99 -5.23
C PRO A 486 -25.11 -17.34 -4.90
N PHE A 487 -25.95 -16.36 -4.58
CA PHE A 487 -27.37 -16.50 -4.24
C PHE A 487 -28.22 -15.52 -5.05
N ALA A 488 -29.53 -15.79 -5.15
CA ALA A 488 -30.45 -14.90 -5.82
C ALA A 488 -30.61 -13.59 -5.04
N ILE A 489 -30.67 -12.48 -5.76
CA ILE A 489 -30.94 -11.16 -5.18
C ILE A 489 -32.21 -10.58 -5.79
N ASP A 490 -32.94 -9.79 -5.02
CA ASP A 490 -34.01 -8.95 -5.52
C ASP A 490 -33.89 -7.56 -4.91
N PHE A 491 -34.46 -6.57 -5.58
CA PHE A 491 -34.50 -5.19 -5.10
C PHE A 491 -35.88 -4.77 -4.60
N SER A 492 -36.76 -5.71 -4.29
CA SER A 492 -38.09 -5.42 -3.76
C SER A 492 -37.99 -4.79 -2.37
N ASN A 493 -38.85 -3.82 -2.07
CA ASN A 493 -39.02 -3.28 -0.72
C ASN A 493 -40.22 -3.90 0.02
N LYS A 494 -40.95 -4.82 -0.62
CA LYS A 494 -42.10 -5.47 -0.02
C LYS A 494 -41.65 -6.39 1.12
N ASN A 495 -42.21 -6.17 2.31
CA ASN A 495 -41.90 -6.92 3.54
C ASN A 495 -40.43 -6.87 3.97
N GLN A 496 -39.68 -5.86 3.53
CA GLN A 496 -38.28 -5.68 3.93
C GLN A 496 -38.20 -4.64 5.05
N LYS A 497 -37.43 -4.93 6.10
CA LYS A 497 -37.22 -3.98 7.20
C LYS A 497 -36.44 -2.74 6.74
N HIS A 498 -35.50 -2.97 5.83
CA HIS A 498 -34.54 -2.01 5.34
C HIS A 498 -34.74 -1.76 3.84
N PRO A 499 -35.34 -0.62 3.44
CA PRO A 499 -35.58 -0.34 2.04
C PRO A 499 -34.27 -0.10 1.28
N VAL A 500 -34.21 -0.61 0.05
CA VAL A 500 -33.17 -0.31 -0.94
C VAL A 500 -33.66 0.78 -1.88
N PHE A 501 -32.75 1.66 -2.32
CA PHE A 501 -32.98 2.70 -3.30
C PHE A 501 -31.85 2.67 -4.33
N PHE A 502 -32.20 2.77 -5.60
CA PHE A 502 -31.23 3.00 -6.66
C PHE A 502 -31.18 4.49 -6.98
N GLU A 503 -29.99 5.08 -6.88
CA GLU A 503 -29.80 6.53 -6.91
C GLU A 503 -28.71 6.90 -7.92
N ALA A 504 -29.00 7.91 -8.75
CA ALA A 504 -28.04 8.58 -9.61
C ALA A 504 -27.48 9.79 -8.87
N CYS A 505 -26.18 9.78 -8.55
CA CYS A 505 -25.54 10.79 -7.70
C CYS A 505 -24.53 11.60 -8.50
N PHE A 506 -24.74 12.91 -8.58
CA PHE A 506 -23.80 13.84 -9.19
C PHE A 506 -22.88 14.43 -8.12
N PHE A 507 -21.59 14.32 -8.38
CA PHE A 507 -20.52 14.88 -7.57
C PHE A 507 -19.79 15.97 -8.33
N LYS A 508 -19.33 16.97 -7.59
CA LYS A 508 -18.33 17.93 -8.03
C LYS A 508 -17.17 17.83 -7.04
N LYS A 509 -16.06 17.23 -7.48
CA LYS A 509 -15.00 16.74 -6.57
C LYS A 509 -15.58 15.76 -5.55
N THR A 510 -15.46 16.03 -4.26
CA THR A 510 -15.99 15.21 -3.16
C THR A 510 -17.42 15.59 -2.77
N ASP A 511 -17.92 16.74 -3.22
CA ASP A 511 -19.22 17.25 -2.80
C ASP A 511 -20.33 16.65 -3.66
N GLN A 512 -21.28 15.97 -3.00
CA GLN A 512 -22.49 15.49 -3.67
C GLN A 512 -23.42 16.67 -3.90
N ILE A 513 -23.71 16.96 -5.17
CA ILE A 513 -24.51 18.11 -5.59
C ILE A 513 -26.00 17.75 -5.65
N THR A 514 -26.33 16.60 -6.22
CA THR A 514 -27.71 16.12 -6.31
C THR A 514 -27.75 14.60 -6.37
N ASN A 515 -28.82 14.02 -5.85
CA ASN A 515 -29.17 12.62 -6.02
C ASN A 515 -30.61 12.48 -6.54
N GLN A 516 -30.79 11.56 -7.48
CA GLN A 516 -32.09 11.25 -8.06
C GLN A 516 -32.40 9.78 -7.82
N LYS A 517 -33.59 9.47 -7.34
CA LYS A 517 -34.03 8.09 -7.12
C LYS A 517 -34.65 7.54 -8.41
N ALA A 518 -34.35 6.28 -8.70
CA ALA A 518 -35.08 5.53 -9.71
C ALA A 518 -36.54 5.35 -9.30
N ASP A 519 -37.41 5.15 -10.28
CA ASP A 519 -38.83 4.87 -10.05
C ASP A 519 -39.05 3.45 -9.51
N ASP A 520 -40.29 3.17 -9.10
CA ASP A 520 -40.69 1.91 -8.48
C ASP A 520 -40.48 0.68 -9.38
N SER A 521 -40.30 0.85 -10.70
CA SER A 521 -40.03 -0.27 -11.60
C SER A 521 -38.71 -0.97 -11.28
N PHE A 522 -37.76 -0.25 -10.66
CA PHE A 522 -36.51 -0.82 -10.15
C PHE A 522 -36.75 -1.97 -9.15
N HIS A 523 -37.80 -1.86 -8.31
CA HIS A 523 -38.11 -2.85 -7.28
C HIS A 523 -38.65 -4.17 -7.83
N ASN A 524 -38.93 -4.26 -9.14
CA ASN A 524 -39.34 -5.49 -9.80
C ASN A 524 -38.17 -6.37 -10.26
N ILE A 525 -36.94 -5.88 -10.14
CA ILE A 525 -35.74 -6.63 -10.55
C ILE A 525 -35.44 -7.72 -9.52
N ALA A 526 -35.37 -8.96 -10.00
CA ALA A 526 -34.87 -10.11 -9.29
C ALA A 526 -33.94 -10.90 -10.22
N LEU A 527 -32.78 -11.31 -9.71
CA LEU A 527 -31.70 -11.91 -10.47
C LEU A 527 -31.18 -13.17 -9.78
N LYS A 528 -31.15 -14.28 -10.50
CA LYS A 528 -30.43 -15.50 -10.10
C LYS A 528 -28.91 -15.26 -10.12
N PRO A 529 -28.12 -16.12 -9.47
CA PRO A 529 -26.66 -16.02 -9.52
C PRO A 529 -26.14 -15.92 -10.96
N GLY A 530 -25.33 -14.91 -11.24
CA GLY A 530 -24.75 -14.66 -12.57
C GLY A 530 -25.73 -14.12 -13.62
N GLU A 531 -27.02 -13.97 -13.33
CA GLU A 531 -28.01 -13.39 -14.23
C GLU A 531 -27.78 -11.89 -14.39
N SER A 532 -28.06 -11.38 -15.59
CA SER A 532 -28.00 -9.96 -15.92
C SER A 532 -29.30 -9.48 -16.52
N THR A 533 -29.67 -8.22 -16.24
CA THR A 533 -30.81 -7.55 -16.88
C THR A 533 -30.46 -6.11 -17.23
N HIS A 534 -31.36 -5.47 -17.98
CA HIS A 534 -31.28 -4.05 -18.32
C HIS A 534 -32.27 -3.24 -17.47
N PHE A 535 -31.83 -2.08 -17.02
CA PHE A 535 -32.67 -1.11 -16.34
C PHE A 535 -32.50 0.27 -16.97
N LYS A 536 -33.61 0.88 -17.40
CA LYS A 536 -33.60 2.23 -17.95
C LYS A 536 -33.80 3.23 -16.84
N PHE A 537 -32.91 4.20 -16.75
CA PHE A 537 -33.00 5.27 -15.77
C PHE A 537 -32.89 6.64 -16.45
N ASN A 538 -33.98 7.41 -16.41
CA ASN A 538 -34.01 8.80 -16.84
C ASN A 538 -33.45 9.71 -15.73
N VAL A 539 -32.28 10.30 -15.98
CA VAL A 539 -31.53 11.13 -15.03
C VAL A 539 -31.44 12.55 -15.54
N THR A 540 -31.79 13.52 -14.71
CA THR A 540 -31.72 14.95 -15.04
C THR A 540 -30.32 15.50 -14.77
N ALA A 541 -29.70 16.17 -15.73
CA ALA A 541 -28.40 16.82 -15.56
C ALA A 541 -28.50 17.98 -14.54
N PRO A 542 -27.43 18.30 -13.80
CA PRO A 542 -27.38 19.48 -12.93
C PRO A 542 -27.75 20.78 -13.66
N GLU A 543 -28.41 21.70 -12.97
CA GLU A 543 -28.83 23.01 -13.51
C GLU A 543 -27.68 23.99 -13.72
N GLN A 544 -26.51 23.71 -13.13
CA GLN A 544 -25.35 24.60 -13.21
C GLN A 544 -24.35 24.05 -14.22
N PRO A 545 -23.82 24.89 -15.13
CA PRO A 545 -22.73 24.49 -16.00
C PRO A 545 -21.50 24.03 -15.21
N GLY A 546 -20.82 23.00 -15.70
CA GLY A 546 -19.64 22.46 -15.05
C GLY A 546 -19.32 21.02 -15.44
N ARG A 547 -18.21 20.53 -14.88
CA ARG A 547 -17.83 19.12 -14.95
C ARG A 547 -18.27 18.41 -13.69
N TYR A 548 -19.01 17.32 -13.87
CA TYR A 548 -19.56 16.51 -12.80
C TYR A 548 -19.14 15.06 -12.99
N GLN A 549 -19.08 14.33 -11.88
CA GLN A 549 -18.96 12.89 -11.86
C GLN A 549 -20.31 12.29 -11.47
N LEU A 550 -20.87 11.46 -12.34
CA LEU A 550 -22.09 10.69 -12.07
C LEU A 550 -21.69 9.29 -11.59
N ILE A 551 -22.25 8.88 -10.45
CA ILE A 551 -22.11 7.53 -9.89
C ILE A 551 -23.51 6.99 -9.62
N PHE A 552 -23.78 5.76 -10.05
CA PHE A 552 -24.97 5.02 -9.65
C PHE A 552 -24.71 4.26 -8.35
N SER A 553 -25.68 4.33 -7.43
CA SER A 553 -25.51 3.87 -6.05
C SER A 553 -26.76 3.12 -5.58
N LEU A 554 -26.55 1.94 -5.00
CA LEU A 554 -27.55 1.24 -4.22
C LEU A 554 -27.39 1.63 -2.76
N ARG A 555 -28.41 2.33 -2.24
CA ARG A 555 -28.52 2.69 -0.83
C ARG A 555 -29.54 1.80 -0.15
N THR A 556 -29.09 1.04 0.83
CA THR A 556 -29.96 0.25 1.70
C THR A 556 -29.91 0.85 3.09
N GLU A 557 -31.05 1.22 3.68
CA GLU A 557 -31.05 1.81 5.02
C GLU A 557 -30.57 0.81 6.08
N PRO A 558 -29.85 1.24 7.12
CA PRO A 558 -29.41 2.60 7.44
C PRO A 558 -28.08 3.02 6.78
N PHE A 559 -27.55 2.24 5.85
CA PHE A 559 -26.26 2.52 5.22
C PHE A 559 -26.36 3.65 4.18
N PHE A 560 -25.24 4.33 3.92
CA PHE A 560 -25.21 5.56 3.11
C PHE A 560 -25.18 5.33 1.59
N GLY A 561 -25.15 4.07 1.15
CA GLY A 561 -25.14 3.64 -0.25
C GLY A 561 -23.74 3.46 -0.83
N GLY A 562 -23.54 2.37 -1.57
CA GLY A 562 -22.23 1.99 -2.13
C GLY A 562 -21.94 2.62 -3.49
N ARG A 563 -20.72 2.43 -4.01
CA ARG A 563 -20.38 2.76 -5.40
C ARG A 563 -20.70 1.57 -6.29
N ASN A 564 -21.84 1.62 -6.96
CA ASN A 564 -22.33 0.54 -7.81
C ASN A 564 -22.11 0.79 -9.30
N SER A 565 -21.33 1.80 -9.68
CA SER A 565 -20.84 1.99 -11.05
C SER A 565 -19.46 2.64 -11.04
N LYS A 566 -18.74 2.54 -12.16
CA LYS A 566 -17.62 3.44 -12.44
C LYS A 566 -18.10 4.89 -12.48
N SER A 567 -17.20 5.82 -12.17
CA SER A 567 -17.48 7.25 -12.26
C SER A 567 -17.61 7.68 -13.72
N ILE A 568 -18.72 8.33 -14.06
CA ILE A 568 -19.03 8.80 -15.41
C ILE A 568 -18.86 10.31 -15.45
N ASN A 569 -17.91 10.79 -16.24
CA ASN A 569 -17.71 12.23 -16.41
C ASN A 569 -18.83 12.83 -17.29
N ILE A 570 -19.57 13.78 -16.73
CA ILE A 570 -20.64 14.53 -17.41
C ILE A 570 -20.25 16.00 -17.47
N THR A 571 -20.25 16.58 -18.68
CA THR A 571 -20.06 18.02 -18.87
C THR A 571 -21.41 18.67 -19.14
N VAL A 572 -21.83 19.56 -18.25
CA VAL A 572 -23.00 20.42 -18.43
C VAL A 572 -22.53 21.76 -19.01
N LYS A 573 -23.09 22.18 -20.14
CA LYS A 573 -22.69 23.40 -20.86
C LYS A 573 -23.58 24.60 -20.62
#